data_AF-F8AER7-F1
#
_entry.id   AF-F8AER7-F1
#
_cell.length_a   1.000
_cell.length_b   1.000
_cell.length_c   1.000
_cell.angle_alpha   90.00
_cell.angle_beta   90.00
_cell.angle_gamma   90.00
#
_symmetry.space_group_name_H-M   'P 1'
#
loop_
_entity.id
_entity.type
_entity.pdbx_description
1 polymer ?
#
loop_
_entity_poly.entity_id
_entity_poly.type
_entity_poly.pdbx_seq_one_letter_code
_entity_poly.pdbx_strand_id
1 'polypeptide(L)'
;MKRAQVLSMDALLSLILVMFIIGTVTSTSETIRGEITSMIGWYERTNIADNMLDVLTKSPGEPENWEENINNLRVIGLGDTDCYCLAGEKILRLAEMYNASQVISAMENLSLGYDFAISIYYTNVTLAGNITTRVTYTNITIYENITIPFSDRIEISTGHGQGYGKYFFVDRYLSYFIIDGTEYGIFNAIFQYGNPVILNPGDKFVFYYPSRGGSGRARIIVDNGTATRVTDYIYGIIEVDSGQVYVNIAYQQGGRWKVAVYVYSSSASGRVIIITGEGGQVTKETKILVANISTMFTYSTIIKTPEIMFGIINGTIETNPLKIRSSMNNSPWIQSASRTLPVKWLIYDAEYTLYPSDGPKLLLSGMVDQPIPPGEILFSPSGRGNATFIALSVLEEGVQQVIIVINATDAEIVKAHIFYPDGTTRTIYGNSTTVPVPLEFIFQNPGIGEKATLYLWEYSMVNLDSVSVSIPPILGEILKPQYLPITIKLWVWDDR
;
A
#
# COMPACT_ATOMS: atom_id res chain seq x y z
N MET A 1 33.15 0.68 -103.71
CA MET A 1 32.33 1.53 -102.80
C MET A 1 32.87 2.95 -102.85
N LYS A 2 32.01 3.96 -103.05
CA LYS A 2 32.44 5.37 -103.18
C LYS A 2 32.76 5.92 -101.78
N ARG A 3 33.84 6.70 -101.62
CA ARG A 3 34.29 7.31 -100.34
C ARG A 3 33.17 7.97 -99.51
N ALA A 4 32.14 8.50 -100.16
CA ALA A 4 30.96 9.09 -99.50
C ALA A 4 30.11 8.08 -98.69
N GLN A 5 30.04 6.81 -99.11
CA GLN A 5 29.29 5.78 -98.38
C GLN A 5 29.98 5.33 -97.09
N VAL A 6 31.32 5.35 -97.07
CA VAL A 6 32.11 5.05 -95.86
C VAL A 6 31.94 6.17 -94.84
N LEU A 7 31.98 7.44 -95.30
CA LEU A 7 31.73 8.62 -94.47
C LEU A 7 30.33 8.64 -93.85
N SER A 8 29.29 8.28 -94.61
CA SER A 8 27.92 8.19 -94.07
C SER A 8 27.74 7.04 -93.08
N MET A 9 28.42 5.91 -93.30
CA MET A 9 28.36 4.77 -92.39
C MET A 9 29.05 5.09 -91.05
N ASP A 10 30.20 5.75 -91.11
CA ASP A 10 30.97 6.16 -89.92
C ASP A 10 30.23 7.24 -89.11
N ALA A 11 29.57 8.18 -89.79
CA ALA A 11 28.71 9.18 -89.16
C ALA A 11 27.49 8.54 -88.49
N LEU A 12 26.85 7.55 -89.11
CA LEU A 12 25.69 6.85 -88.55
C LEU A 12 26.09 5.98 -87.35
N LEU A 13 27.23 5.30 -87.43
CA LEU A 13 27.79 4.50 -86.34
C LEU A 13 28.18 5.39 -85.15
N SER A 14 28.77 6.56 -85.41
CA SER A 14 29.06 7.57 -84.38
C SER A 14 27.79 8.10 -83.72
N LEU A 15 26.72 8.34 -84.48
CA LEU A 15 25.44 8.80 -83.95
C LEU A 15 24.77 7.75 -83.06
N ILE A 16 24.79 6.48 -83.46
CA ILE A 16 24.28 5.36 -82.64
C ILE A 16 25.06 5.27 -81.33
N LEU A 17 26.39 5.39 -81.40
CA LEU A 17 27.27 5.33 -80.23
C LEU A 17 26.95 6.47 -79.25
N VAL A 18 26.74 7.68 -79.76
CA VAL A 18 26.34 8.84 -78.95
C VAL A 18 24.95 8.63 -78.32
N MET A 19 23.97 8.12 -79.07
CA MET A 19 22.64 7.82 -78.50
C MET A 19 22.72 6.76 -77.40
N PHE A 20 23.53 5.71 -77.57
CA PHE A 20 23.74 4.70 -76.54
C PHE A 20 24.40 5.27 -75.28
N ILE A 21 25.43 6.10 -75.44
CA ILE A 21 26.10 6.78 -74.33
C ILE A 21 25.13 7.70 -73.60
N ILE A 22 24.33 8.49 -74.32
CA ILE A 22 23.34 9.37 -73.69
C ILE A 22 22.30 8.53 -72.94
N GLY A 23 21.77 7.47 -73.55
CA GLY A 23 20.79 6.59 -72.91
C GLY A 23 21.32 5.92 -71.64
N THR A 24 22.55 5.41 -71.67
CA THR A 24 23.17 4.80 -70.49
C THR A 24 23.47 5.84 -69.41
N VAL A 25 23.92 7.04 -69.77
CA VAL A 25 24.15 8.14 -68.82
C VAL A 25 22.84 8.57 -68.18
N THR A 26 21.75 8.72 -68.93
CA THR A 26 20.43 9.09 -68.38
C THR A 26 19.90 8.01 -67.44
N SER A 27 19.93 6.74 -67.86
CA SER A 27 19.49 5.61 -67.04
C SER A 27 20.30 5.45 -65.74
N THR A 28 21.63 5.61 -65.84
CA THR A 28 22.53 5.58 -64.68
C THR A 28 22.27 6.78 -63.77
N SER A 29 22.04 7.97 -64.33
CA SER A 29 21.75 9.18 -63.56
C SER A 29 20.42 9.07 -62.80
N GLU A 30 19.39 8.48 -63.39
CA GLU A 30 18.12 8.22 -62.72
C GLU A 30 18.27 7.19 -61.59
N THR A 31 19.04 6.12 -61.84
CA THR A 31 19.33 5.11 -60.82
C THR A 31 20.08 5.71 -59.63
N ILE A 32 21.15 6.48 -59.88
CA ILE A 32 21.91 7.18 -58.82
C ILE A 32 21.03 8.18 -58.08
N ARG A 33 20.18 8.94 -58.79
CA ARG A 33 19.23 9.86 -58.13
C ARG A 33 18.27 9.10 -57.21
N GLY A 34 17.77 7.95 -57.66
CA GLY A 34 16.91 7.08 -56.86
C GLY A 34 17.62 6.57 -55.60
N GLU A 35 18.86 6.09 -55.73
CA GLU A 35 19.67 5.63 -54.61
C GLU A 35 20.00 6.75 -53.63
N ILE A 36 20.40 7.93 -54.11
CA ILE A 36 20.67 9.10 -53.25
C ILE A 36 19.40 9.52 -52.50
N THR A 37 18.26 9.59 -53.19
CA THR A 37 16.98 9.96 -52.56
C THR A 37 16.57 8.94 -51.50
N SER A 38 16.74 7.66 -51.79
CA SER A 38 16.51 6.57 -50.83
C SER A 38 17.46 6.66 -49.63
N MET A 39 18.75 6.93 -49.87
CA MET A 39 19.76 7.04 -48.83
C MET A 39 19.52 8.26 -47.93
N ILE A 40 19.16 9.41 -48.51
CA ILE A 40 18.77 10.62 -47.76
C ILE A 40 17.52 10.34 -46.92
N GLY A 41 16.48 9.77 -47.52
CA GLY A 41 15.25 9.44 -46.82
C GLY A 41 15.43 8.36 -45.74
N TRP A 42 16.45 7.50 -45.86
CA TRP A 42 16.86 6.59 -44.78
C TRP A 42 17.58 7.35 -43.67
N TYR A 43 18.51 8.25 -44.01
CA TYR A 43 19.28 9.04 -43.04
C TYR A 43 18.39 9.95 -42.17
N GLU A 44 17.38 10.59 -42.78
CA GLU A 44 16.39 11.40 -42.05
C GLU A 44 15.58 10.55 -41.07
N ARG A 45 15.27 9.31 -41.46
CA ARG A 45 14.54 8.35 -40.63
C ARG A 45 15.38 7.73 -39.52
N THR A 46 16.68 7.50 -39.72
CA THR A 46 17.54 6.73 -38.80
C THR A 46 17.79 7.41 -37.44
N ASN A 47 17.27 8.61 -37.17
CA ASN A 47 17.47 9.29 -35.88
C ASN A 47 16.19 9.83 -35.24
N ILE A 48 15.01 9.58 -35.81
CA ILE A 48 13.77 10.19 -35.31
C ILE A 48 13.48 9.70 -33.90
N ALA A 49 13.52 8.38 -33.66
CA ALA A 49 13.25 7.81 -32.35
C ALA A 49 14.24 8.30 -31.28
N ASP A 50 15.53 8.39 -31.62
CA ASP A 50 16.57 8.88 -30.70
C ASP A 50 16.43 10.38 -30.43
N ASN A 51 16.11 11.18 -31.45
CA ASN A 51 15.87 12.62 -31.30
C ASN A 51 14.63 12.89 -30.45
N MET A 52 13.53 12.18 -30.69
CA MET A 52 12.33 12.24 -29.85
C MET A 52 12.68 11.91 -28.40
N LEU A 53 13.39 10.81 -28.18
CA LEU A 53 13.76 10.37 -26.85
C LEU A 53 14.73 11.35 -26.18
N ASP A 54 15.63 11.99 -26.92
CA ASP A 54 16.51 13.05 -26.42
C ASP A 54 15.75 14.28 -25.98
N VAL A 55 14.80 14.76 -26.80
CA VAL A 55 13.96 15.90 -26.41
C VAL A 55 13.13 15.55 -25.18
N LEU A 56 12.49 14.37 -25.18
CA LEU A 56 11.69 13.89 -24.04
C LEU A 56 12.52 13.76 -22.76
N THR A 57 13.78 13.32 -22.82
CA THR A 57 14.54 12.97 -21.61
C THR A 57 15.53 14.03 -21.15
N LYS A 58 15.95 14.95 -22.03
CA LYS A 58 16.96 15.98 -21.71
C LYS A 58 16.37 17.38 -21.60
N SER A 59 15.17 17.62 -22.13
CA SER A 59 14.47 18.89 -22.01
C SER A 59 13.47 18.84 -20.86
N PRO A 60 13.28 19.93 -20.11
CA PRO A 60 12.15 20.06 -19.21
C PRO A 60 10.82 20.32 -19.94
N GLY A 61 10.86 20.59 -21.24
CA GLY A 61 9.69 20.95 -22.04
C GLY A 61 9.55 22.46 -22.20
N GLU A 62 8.56 22.87 -22.99
CA GLU A 62 8.23 24.28 -23.22
C GLU A 62 6.71 24.47 -23.14
N PRO A 63 6.19 25.25 -22.17
CA PRO A 63 6.92 25.87 -21.05
C PRO A 63 7.51 24.83 -20.09
N GLU A 64 8.44 25.25 -19.23
CA GLU A 64 9.15 24.35 -18.29
C GLU A 64 8.19 23.63 -17.33
N ASN A 65 7.11 24.29 -16.93
CA ASN A 65 6.08 23.83 -15.99
C ASN A 65 4.79 23.37 -16.69
N TRP A 66 4.90 22.79 -17.89
CA TRP A 66 3.74 22.39 -18.70
C TRP A 66 2.80 21.41 -17.98
N GLU A 67 3.31 20.65 -17.01
CA GLU A 67 2.56 19.73 -16.18
C GLU A 67 1.45 20.43 -15.36
N GLU A 68 1.69 21.68 -14.95
CA GLU A 68 0.71 22.51 -14.26
C GLU A 68 -0.34 23.07 -15.24
N ASN A 69 0.08 23.41 -16.47
CA ASN A 69 -0.77 24.05 -17.47
C ASN A 69 -0.43 23.64 -18.92
N ILE A 70 -1.21 22.70 -19.44
CA ILE A 70 -1.04 22.16 -20.80
C ILE A 70 -1.49 23.13 -21.92
N ASN A 71 -2.18 24.22 -21.62
CA ASN A 71 -2.79 25.07 -22.65
C ASN A 71 -1.75 25.75 -23.55
N ASN A 72 -0.56 26.01 -23.02
CA ASN A 72 0.55 26.64 -23.74
C ASN A 72 1.65 25.63 -24.13
N LEU A 73 1.38 24.34 -24.00
CA LEU A 73 2.35 23.27 -24.29
C LEU A 73 2.77 23.32 -25.76
N ARG A 74 4.08 23.44 -25.99
CA ARG A 74 4.71 23.42 -27.31
C ARG A 74 5.57 22.18 -27.50
N VAL A 75 6.36 21.85 -26.47
CA VAL A 75 7.30 20.72 -26.49
C VAL A 75 7.16 19.97 -25.18
N ILE A 76 6.97 18.65 -25.29
CA ILE A 76 6.94 17.78 -24.12
C ILE A 76 8.37 17.41 -23.75
N GLY A 77 8.71 17.64 -22.48
CA GLY A 77 9.96 17.22 -21.89
C GLY A 77 9.69 16.68 -20.49
N LEU A 78 10.37 15.59 -20.14
CA LEU A 78 10.26 14.89 -18.87
C LEU A 78 11.48 15.16 -17.98
N GLY A 79 12.44 15.96 -18.45
CA GLY A 79 13.59 16.38 -17.67
C GLY A 79 13.19 17.27 -16.48
N ASP A 80 13.86 17.06 -15.36
CA ASP A 80 13.86 18.00 -14.25
C ASP A 80 14.96 19.05 -14.46
N THR A 81 14.78 20.27 -13.96
CA THR A 81 15.74 21.36 -14.17
C THR A 81 16.86 21.42 -13.12
N ASP A 82 16.65 20.79 -11.96
CA ASP A 82 17.59 20.79 -10.84
C ASP A 82 18.56 19.60 -10.84
N CYS A 83 18.31 18.58 -11.66
CA CYS A 83 19.12 17.36 -11.71
C CYS A 83 19.30 16.84 -13.16
N TYR A 84 20.31 16.00 -13.37
CA TYR A 84 20.41 15.16 -14.57
C TYR A 84 19.50 13.93 -14.44
N CYS A 85 18.20 14.17 -14.25
CA CYS A 85 17.21 13.14 -14.01
C CYS A 85 15.83 13.55 -14.56
N LEU A 86 14.89 12.60 -14.58
CA LEU A 86 13.52 12.87 -15.02
C LEU A 86 12.67 13.34 -13.84
N ALA A 87 11.72 14.22 -14.10
CA ALA A 87 10.72 14.68 -13.14
C ALA A 87 9.56 13.69 -13.07
N GLY A 88 9.33 13.08 -11.91
CA GLY A 88 8.24 12.11 -11.70
C GLY A 88 6.85 12.71 -11.94
N GLU A 89 6.63 13.95 -11.49
CA GLU A 89 5.37 14.69 -11.68
C GLU A 89 5.00 14.86 -13.16
N LYS A 90 5.98 15.14 -14.03
CA LYS A 90 5.77 15.26 -15.48
C LYS A 90 5.36 13.93 -16.11
N ILE A 91 5.95 12.82 -15.65
CA ILE A 91 5.60 11.47 -16.10
C ILE A 91 4.17 11.11 -15.68
N LEU A 92 3.81 11.37 -14.42
CA LEU A 92 2.45 11.14 -13.92
C LEU A 92 1.44 12.01 -14.67
N ARG A 93 1.77 13.27 -14.90
CA ARG A 93 0.90 14.19 -15.63
C ARG A 93 0.71 13.77 -17.09
N LEU A 94 1.76 13.28 -17.75
CA LEU A 94 1.65 12.70 -19.08
C LEU A 94 0.71 11.48 -19.07
N ALA A 95 0.81 10.62 -18.06
CA ALA A 95 -0.07 9.46 -17.91
C ALA A 95 -1.55 9.83 -17.75
N GLU A 96 -1.84 10.97 -17.12
CA GLU A 96 -3.20 11.49 -16.97
C GLU A 96 -3.74 12.16 -18.23
N MET A 97 -2.88 12.89 -18.95
CA MET A 97 -3.29 13.85 -19.99
C MET A 97 -2.83 13.46 -21.40
N TYR A 98 -2.37 12.23 -21.63
CA TYR A 98 -1.90 11.77 -22.95
C TYR A 98 -2.94 11.92 -24.08
N ASN A 99 -4.23 11.97 -23.74
CA ASN A 99 -5.34 12.14 -24.69
C ASN A 99 -5.74 13.61 -24.91
N ALA A 100 -5.11 14.57 -24.24
CA ALA A 100 -5.40 15.98 -24.44
C ALA A 100 -4.87 16.46 -25.80
N SER A 101 -5.66 17.27 -26.51
CA SER A 101 -5.32 17.72 -27.88
C SER A 101 -3.94 18.39 -27.97
N GLN A 102 -3.58 19.21 -26.99
CA GLN A 102 -2.30 19.91 -26.94
C GLN A 102 -1.13 18.94 -26.76
N VAL A 103 -1.33 17.88 -25.96
CA VAL A 103 -0.32 16.83 -25.75
C VAL A 103 -0.14 16.02 -27.03
N ILE A 104 -1.23 15.64 -27.69
CA ILE A 104 -1.22 14.95 -28.98
C ILE A 104 -0.46 15.80 -30.02
N SER A 105 -0.82 17.07 -30.20
CA SER A 105 -0.14 17.94 -31.17
C SER A 105 1.34 18.16 -30.84
N ALA A 106 1.71 18.32 -29.57
CA ALA A 106 3.11 18.43 -29.18
C ALA A 106 3.89 17.12 -29.46
N MET A 107 3.27 15.96 -29.24
CA MET A 107 3.84 14.66 -29.56
C MET A 107 3.96 14.40 -31.07
N GLU A 108 2.97 14.78 -31.87
CA GLU A 108 3.02 14.72 -33.34
C GLU A 108 4.15 15.59 -33.90
N ASN A 109 4.35 16.78 -33.33
CA ASN A 109 5.47 17.65 -33.70
C ASN A 109 6.81 16.99 -33.34
N LEU A 110 6.89 16.30 -32.20
CA LEU A 110 8.08 15.53 -31.81
C LEU A 110 8.37 14.39 -32.79
N SER A 111 7.33 13.68 -33.24
CA SER A 111 7.47 12.59 -34.20
C SER A 111 7.59 13.04 -35.65
N LEU A 112 7.56 14.36 -35.93
CA LEU A 112 7.54 14.91 -37.29
C LEU A 112 6.37 14.37 -38.13
N GLY A 113 5.24 14.08 -37.49
CA GLY A 113 4.04 13.51 -38.12
C GLY A 113 4.11 12.00 -38.40
N TYR A 114 5.19 11.31 -38.00
CA TYR A 114 5.24 9.85 -38.06
C TYR A 114 4.43 9.23 -36.92
N ASP A 115 3.95 8.02 -37.18
CA ASP A 115 3.31 7.20 -36.16
C ASP A 115 4.36 6.73 -35.17
N PHE A 116 3.97 6.69 -33.90
CA PHE A 116 4.87 6.23 -32.85
C PHE A 116 4.12 5.61 -31.68
N ALA A 117 4.85 4.84 -30.88
CA ALA A 117 4.41 4.31 -29.61
C ALA A 117 5.46 4.59 -28.55
N ILE A 118 5.01 4.93 -27.36
CA ILE A 118 5.84 5.11 -26.18
C ILE A 118 5.39 4.12 -25.11
N SER A 119 6.38 3.50 -24.47
CA SER A 119 6.20 2.62 -23.33
C SER A 119 7.13 3.06 -22.21
N ILE A 120 6.56 3.42 -21.06
CA ILE A 120 7.30 3.84 -19.88
C ILE A 120 7.19 2.74 -18.83
N TYR A 121 8.35 2.29 -18.35
CA TYR A 121 8.51 1.27 -17.33
C TYR A 121 9.15 1.92 -16.11
N TYR A 122 8.41 2.13 -15.04
CA TYR A 122 8.98 2.63 -13.77
C TYR A 122 8.94 1.55 -12.71
N THR A 123 9.83 1.67 -11.72
CA THR A 123 9.90 0.71 -10.61
C THR A 123 8.55 0.68 -9.90
N ASN A 124 7.91 -0.49 -9.92
CA ASN A 124 6.57 -0.67 -9.41
C ASN A 124 6.64 -1.47 -8.10
N VAL A 125 5.97 -0.93 -7.07
CA VAL A 125 5.77 -1.62 -5.81
C VAL A 125 4.36 -2.18 -5.83
N THR A 126 4.27 -3.49 -6.07
CA THR A 126 2.98 -4.17 -6.15
C THR A 126 2.64 -4.78 -4.80
N LEU A 127 1.38 -4.59 -4.40
CA LEU A 127 0.80 -5.20 -3.22
C LEU A 127 -0.06 -6.37 -3.69
N ALA A 128 0.35 -7.59 -3.35
CA ALA A 128 -0.39 -8.79 -3.71
C ALA A 128 -0.79 -9.52 -2.43
N GLY A 129 -2.07 -9.82 -2.26
CA GLY A 129 -2.53 -10.50 -1.06
C GLY A 129 -4.02 -10.54 -0.94
N ASN A 130 -4.51 -11.39 -0.05
CA ASN A 130 -5.90 -11.35 0.36
C ASN A 130 -5.96 -10.88 1.80
N ILE A 131 -6.73 -9.82 2.02
CA ILE A 131 -7.10 -9.37 3.34
C ILE A 131 -8.43 -10.04 3.66
N THR A 132 -8.38 -11.08 4.46
CA THR A 132 -9.59 -11.77 4.91
C THR A 132 -9.84 -11.40 6.36
N THR A 133 -10.93 -10.69 6.61
CA THR A 133 -11.48 -10.53 7.95
C THR A 133 -12.10 -11.87 8.37
N ARG A 134 -11.36 -12.68 9.12
CA ARG A 134 -11.93 -13.88 9.72
C ARG A 134 -12.65 -13.49 10.99
N VAL A 135 -13.96 -13.33 10.86
CA VAL A 135 -14.84 -13.21 12.01
C VAL A 135 -14.91 -14.56 12.71
N THR A 136 -14.24 -14.67 13.86
CA THR A 136 -14.37 -15.85 14.72
C THR A 136 -15.43 -15.55 15.77
N TYR A 137 -16.60 -16.17 15.63
CA TYR A 137 -17.62 -16.17 16.66
C TYR A 137 -17.25 -17.26 17.67
N THR A 138 -16.83 -16.85 18.87
CA THR A 138 -16.71 -17.81 19.98
C THR A 138 -18.05 -17.83 20.69
N ASN A 139 -18.81 -18.92 20.53
CA ASN A 139 -20.01 -19.15 21.34
C ASN A 139 -19.57 -19.57 22.73
N ILE A 140 -19.65 -18.65 23.68
CA ILE A 140 -19.36 -18.92 25.09
C ILE A 140 -20.68 -19.26 25.77
N THR A 141 -20.81 -20.50 26.23
CA THR A 141 -21.94 -20.92 27.09
C THR A 141 -21.61 -20.50 28.52
N ILE A 142 -22.34 -19.54 29.06
CA ILE A 142 -22.19 -19.08 30.44
C ILE A 142 -23.10 -19.93 31.33
N TYR A 143 -22.56 -20.48 32.43
CA TYR A 143 -23.34 -21.18 33.43
C TYR A 143 -23.65 -20.25 34.61
N GLU A 144 -24.93 -20.25 35.00
CA GLU A 144 -25.63 -19.68 36.17
C GLU A 144 -24.96 -18.64 37.09
N ASN A 145 -25.77 -17.71 37.58
CA ASN A 145 -25.39 -16.73 38.59
C ASN A 145 -24.88 -17.39 39.89
N ILE A 146 -23.62 -17.14 40.25
CA ILE A 146 -23.07 -17.57 41.54
C ILE A 146 -23.10 -16.36 42.50
N THR A 147 -23.90 -16.48 43.56
CA THR A 147 -23.96 -15.48 44.64
C THR A 147 -23.01 -15.90 45.75
N ILE A 148 -22.04 -15.07 46.10
CA ILE A 148 -21.01 -15.40 47.10
C ILE A 148 -21.24 -14.58 48.40
N PRO A 149 -21.43 -15.25 49.56
CA PRO A 149 -21.53 -14.58 50.86
C PRO A 149 -20.22 -13.91 51.31
N PHE A 150 -20.30 -13.03 52.32
CA PHE A 150 -19.11 -12.42 52.92
C PHE A 150 -18.28 -13.40 53.74
N SER A 151 -16.97 -13.12 53.78
CA SER A 151 -15.86 -13.89 54.37
C SER A 151 -15.21 -14.93 53.47
N ASP A 152 -15.68 -15.04 52.23
CA ASP A 152 -15.21 -16.09 51.34
C ASP A 152 -14.09 -15.63 50.40
N ARG A 153 -13.03 -16.43 50.36
CA ARG A 153 -11.94 -16.29 49.40
C ARG A 153 -12.25 -17.12 48.17
N ILE A 154 -12.32 -16.48 46.99
CA ILE A 154 -12.37 -17.20 45.71
C ILE A 154 -10.94 -17.58 45.33
N GLU A 155 -10.63 -18.87 45.40
CA GLU A 155 -9.38 -19.42 44.86
C GLU A 155 -9.64 -20.21 43.59
N ILE A 156 -9.25 -19.67 42.44
CA ILE A 156 -9.17 -20.41 41.18
C ILE A 156 -7.78 -21.06 41.13
N SER A 157 -7.71 -22.35 41.48
CA SER A 157 -6.46 -23.13 41.40
C SER A 157 -6.62 -24.36 40.51
N THR A 158 -5.52 -24.76 39.86
CA THR A 158 -5.45 -26.04 39.16
C THR A 158 -5.43 -27.17 40.20
N GLY A 159 -6.51 -27.95 40.25
CA GLY A 159 -6.73 -28.92 41.33
C GLY A 159 -5.58 -29.94 41.49
N HIS A 160 -5.29 -30.31 42.75
CA HIS A 160 -4.35 -31.38 43.09
C HIS A 160 -4.70 -32.70 42.39
N GLY A 161 -3.89 -33.07 41.42
CA GLY A 161 -3.77 -34.40 40.86
C GLY A 161 -2.35 -34.52 40.32
N GLN A 162 -1.68 -35.64 40.60
CA GLN A 162 -0.28 -35.91 40.24
C GLN A 162 -0.06 -36.09 38.72
N GLY A 163 -0.64 -35.22 37.90
CA GLY A 163 -0.29 -35.06 36.50
C GLY A 163 0.74 -33.95 36.38
N TYR A 164 1.99 -34.32 36.09
CA TYR A 164 3.01 -33.37 35.65
C TYR A 164 2.47 -32.56 34.46
N GLY A 165 2.54 -31.22 34.58
CA GLY A 165 2.37 -30.26 33.48
C GLY A 165 0.95 -30.04 32.96
N LYS A 166 0.13 -29.23 33.65
CA LYS A 166 -0.96 -28.48 33.01
C LYS A 166 -0.97 -27.04 33.51
N TYR A 167 -0.50 -26.14 32.65
CA TYR A 167 -0.39 -24.71 32.87
C TYR A 167 -1.77 -24.05 32.78
N PHE A 168 -1.97 -22.95 33.52
CA PHE A 168 -3.02 -21.98 33.20
C PHE A 168 -2.37 -20.95 32.27
N PHE A 169 -2.81 -20.90 31.01
CA PHE A 169 -2.52 -19.77 30.14
C PHE A 169 -3.66 -18.78 30.31
N VAL A 170 -3.42 -17.66 31.00
CA VAL A 170 -4.25 -16.48 30.81
C VAL A 170 -3.89 -16.02 29.40
N ASP A 171 -4.78 -16.26 28.45
CA ASP A 171 -4.49 -15.88 27.07
C ASP A 171 -4.33 -14.36 27.01
N ARG A 172 -3.21 -13.92 26.44
CA ARG A 172 -2.72 -12.53 26.45
C ARG A 172 -3.73 -11.53 25.87
N TYR A 173 -4.70 -12.06 25.13
CA TYR A 173 -5.69 -11.34 24.34
C TYR A 173 -7.11 -11.33 24.95
N LEU A 174 -7.36 -12.01 26.07
CA LEU A 174 -8.73 -12.33 26.51
C LEU A 174 -9.04 -11.99 27.97
N SER A 175 -8.16 -11.24 28.65
CA SER A 175 -8.44 -10.75 30.01
C SER A 175 -8.05 -9.29 30.14
N TYR A 176 -8.97 -8.49 30.67
CA TYR A 176 -8.85 -7.03 30.77
C TYR A 176 -9.64 -6.51 31.98
N PHE A 177 -9.30 -5.30 32.41
CA PHE A 177 -10.05 -4.54 33.40
C PHE A 177 -10.85 -3.46 32.68
N ILE A 178 -12.05 -3.17 33.17
CA ILE A 178 -12.75 -1.92 32.85
C ILE A 178 -12.74 -1.12 34.14
N ILE A 179 -11.99 -0.01 34.14
CA ILE A 179 -11.93 0.92 35.28
C ILE A 179 -12.46 2.26 34.77
N ASP A 180 -13.49 2.79 35.42
CA ASP A 180 -14.16 4.03 35.01
C ASP A 180 -14.56 4.04 33.52
N GLY A 181 -14.99 2.90 32.99
CA GLY A 181 -15.39 2.73 31.57
C GLY A 181 -14.24 2.58 30.56
N THR A 182 -12.98 2.59 31.00
CA THR A 182 -11.80 2.42 30.14
C THR A 182 -11.26 0.99 30.22
N GLU A 183 -11.00 0.35 29.07
CA GLU A 183 -10.47 -1.01 28.99
C GLU A 183 -8.93 -1.05 29.12
N TYR A 184 -8.42 -1.76 30.11
CA TYR A 184 -6.99 -1.98 30.36
C TYR A 184 -6.64 -3.46 30.18
N GLY A 185 -5.76 -3.76 29.23
CA GLY A 185 -5.17 -5.10 29.14
C GLY A 185 -4.36 -5.45 30.39
N ILE A 186 -4.33 -6.72 30.79
CA ILE A 186 -3.61 -7.19 31.99
C ILE A 186 -2.14 -6.79 32.00
N PHE A 187 -1.48 -6.53 30.87
CA PHE A 187 -0.07 -6.13 30.86
C PHE A 187 0.17 -4.61 30.82
N ASN A 188 -0.88 -3.81 30.60
CA ASN A 188 -0.80 -2.34 30.65
C ASN A 188 -1.20 -1.79 32.02
N ALA A 189 -2.02 -2.52 32.77
CA ALA A 189 -2.20 -2.25 34.20
C ALA A 189 -0.89 -2.59 34.95
N ILE A 190 -0.48 -1.73 35.87
CA ILE A 190 0.81 -1.75 36.56
C ILE A 190 0.92 -3.01 37.46
N PHE A 191 1.23 -4.17 36.90
CA PHE A 191 1.57 -5.37 37.67
C PHE A 191 3.06 -5.34 38.04
N GLN A 192 3.39 -4.55 39.06
CA GLN A 192 4.56 -4.90 39.87
C GLN A 192 4.15 -6.12 40.70
N TYR A 193 4.88 -7.23 40.54
CA TYR A 193 4.65 -8.50 41.24
C TYR A 193 4.18 -8.29 42.69
N GLY A 194 2.93 -8.68 42.97
CA GLY A 194 2.35 -8.64 44.33
C GLY A 194 1.42 -7.48 44.63
N ASN A 195 1.29 -6.46 43.77
CA ASN A 195 0.34 -5.38 43.98
C ASN A 195 -1.07 -5.74 43.46
N PRO A 196 -2.11 -5.73 44.30
CA PRO A 196 -3.48 -5.98 43.85
C PRO A 196 -4.03 -4.80 43.04
N VAL A 197 -4.81 -5.09 41.99
CA VAL A 197 -5.65 -4.10 41.31
C VAL A 197 -6.89 -3.86 42.16
N ILE A 198 -7.16 -2.60 42.50
CA ILE A 198 -8.34 -2.20 43.28
C ILE A 198 -9.44 -1.83 42.29
N LEU A 199 -10.57 -2.53 42.37
CA LEU A 199 -11.79 -2.26 41.63
C LEU A 199 -12.77 -1.57 42.56
N ASN A 200 -13.27 -0.43 42.12
CA ASN A 200 -14.29 0.38 42.79
C ASN A 200 -15.69 0.06 42.23
N PRO A 201 -16.76 0.55 42.86
CA PRO A 201 -18.11 0.33 42.36
C PRO A 201 -18.28 0.82 40.91
N GLY A 202 -18.76 -0.05 40.03
CA GLY A 202 -18.88 0.20 38.58
C GLY A 202 -17.73 -0.38 37.74
N ASP A 203 -16.62 -0.77 38.37
CA ASP A 203 -15.50 -1.41 37.68
C ASP A 203 -15.79 -2.89 37.40
N LYS A 204 -15.18 -3.42 36.35
CA LYS A 204 -15.31 -4.81 35.93
C LYS A 204 -13.96 -5.46 35.73
N PHE A 205 -13.82 -6.70 36.19
CA PHE A 205 -12.70 -7.56 35.80
C PHE A 205 -13.21 -8.74 34.99
N VAL A 206 -12.70 -8.87 33.77
CA VAL A 206 -13.10 -9.92 32.82
C VAL A 206 -11.93 -10.87 32.64
N PHE A 207 -12.16 -12.15 32.87
CA PHE A 207 -11.15 -13.19 32.66
C PHE A 207 -11.69 -14.36 31.85
N TYR A 208 -10.75 -15.01 31.13
CA TYR A 208 -11.05 -16.15 30.28
C TYR A 208 -10.05 -17.28 30.48
N TYR A 209 -10.57 -18.50 30.56
CA TYR A 209 -9.80 -19.74 30.62
C TYR A 209 -10.03 -20.61 29.38
N PRO A 210 -9.08 -20.65 28.44
CA PRO A 210 -9.11 -21.63 27.37
C PRO A 210 -8.65 -23.00 27.86
N SER A 211 -9.56 -23.96 27.90
CA SER A 211 -9.20 -25.39 27.93
C SER A 211 -8.67 -25.79 26.54
N ARG A 212 -7.39 -25.55 26.25
CA ARG A 212 -6.75 -26.12 25.05
C ARG A 212 -6.35 -27.57 25.32
N GLY A 213 -7.22 -28.51 24.95
CA GLY A 213 -6.87 -29.92 24.72
C GLY A 213 -6.43 -30.74 25.93
N GLY A 214 -6.55 -30.21 27.15
CA GLY A 214 -6.27 -30.93 28.37
C GLY A 214 -7.33 -30.62 29.40
N SER A 215 -7.76 -31.64 30.16
CA SER A 215 -8.60 -31.56 31.36
C SER A 215 -8.02 -30.65 32.45
N GLY A 216 -7.97 -29.35 32.15
CA GLY A 216 -7.70 -28.28 33.07
C GLY A 216 -8.92 -28.11 33.97
N ARG A 217 -8.68 -28.11 35.27
CA ARG A 217 -9.75 -28.02 36.27
C ARG A 217 -9.61 -26.67 36.94
N ALA A 218 -10.61 -25.84 36.80
CA ALA A 218 -10.76 -24.68 37.67
C ALA A 218 -11.71 -25.08 38.80
N ARG A 219 -11.22 -24.95 40.02
CA ARG A 219 -12.01 -25.12 41.22
C ARG A 219 -12.36 -23.73 41.71
N ILE A 220 -13.65 -23.45 41.92
CA ILE A 220 -14.08 -22.29 42.70
C ILE A 220 -14.18 -22.80 44.13
N ILE A 221 -13.24 -22.40 44.97
CA ILE A 221 -13.33 -22.62 46.42
C ILE A 221 -13.95 -21.36 46.99
N VAL A 222 -15.01 -21.54 47.75
CA VAL A 222 -15.65 -20.53 48.60
C VAL A 222 -15.37 -21.04 50.02
N ASP A 223 -14.76 -20.25 50.91
CA ASP A 223 -14.34 -20.74 52.22
C ASP A 223 -15.54 -21.35 52.98
N ASN A 224 -15.33 -22.51 53.62
CA ASN A 224 -16.37 -23.35 54.24
C ASN A 224 -17.51 -23.90 53.32
N GLY A 225 -17.42 -23.71 52.00
CA GLY A 225 -18.42 -24.19 51.03
C GLY A 225 -18.02 -25.44 50.25
N THR A 226 -19.01 -26.04 49.58
CA THR A 226 -18.80 -27.18 48.68
C THR A 226 -18.13 -26.70 47.40
N ALA A 227 -16.95 -27.22 47.07
CA ALA A 227 -16.22 -26.82 45.87
C ALA A 227 -16.99 -27.22 44.60
N THR A 228 -17.55 -26.24 43.88
CA THR A 228 -18.18 -26.48 42.58
C THR A 228 -17.11 -26.78 41.55
N ARG A 229 -17.23 -27.95 40.91
CA ARG A 229 -16.30 -28.39 39.87
C ARG A 229 -16.82 -27.88 38.52
N VAL A 230 -16.02 -27.07 37.85
CA VAL A 230 -16.29 -26.67 36.47
C VAL A 230 -15.24 -27.33 35.59
N THR A 231 -15.70 -28.13 34.63
CA THR A 231 -14.84 -28.95 33.75
C THR A 231 -14.62 -28.38 32.35
N ASP A 232 -15.23 -27.24 32.03
CA ASP A 232 -15.16 -26.60 30.71
C ASP A 232 -14.77 -25.11 30.80
N TYR A 233 -14.61 -24.48 29.62
CA TYR A 233 -14.19 -23.08 29.44
C TYR A 233 -14.84 -22.14 30.47
N ILE A 234 -14.02 -21.38 31.18
CA ILE A 234 -14.52 -20.40 32.14
C ILE A 234 -14.37 -19.02 31.55
N TYR A 235 -15.50 -18.36 31.34
CA TYR A 235 -15.59 -16.93 31.19
C TYR A 235 -16.23 -16.38 32.46
N GLY A 236 -15.60 -15.39 33.07
CA GLY A 236 -16.11 -14.76 34.28
C GLY A 236 -15.99 -13.25 34.19
N ILE A 237 -17.06 -12.56 34.60
CA ILE A 237 -17.05 -11.13 34.87
C ILE A 237 -17.21 -10.97 36.37
N ILE A 238 -16.32 -10.18 36.98
CA ILE A 238 -16.49 -9.70 38.34
C ILE A 238 -16.88 -8.24 38.22
N GLU A 239 -18.15 -7.95 38.49
CA GLU A 239 -18.67 -6.59 38.58
C GLU A 239 -18.74 -6.17 40.05
N VAL A 240 -18.23 -4.98 40.36
CA VAL A 240 -18.26 -4.45 41.71
C VAL A 240 -19.51 -3.57 41.84
N ASP A 241 -20.55 -4.08 42.48
CA ASP A 241 -21.75 -3.27 42.73
C ASP A 241 -21.52 -2.27 43.87
N SER A 242 -20.75 -2.67 44.89
CA SER A 242 -20.43 -1.81 46.02
C SER A 242 -19.23 -2.33 46.83
N GLY A 243 -18.41 -1.41 47.37
CA GLY A 243 -17.19 -1.74 48.13
C GLY A 243 -15.94 -1.69 47.25
N GLN A 244 -14.82 -2.23 47.74
CA GLN A 244 -13.59 -2.36 46.98
C GLN A 244 -13.21 -3.84 46.83
N VAL A 245 -12.92 -4.25 45.60
CA VAL A 245 -12.47 -5.59 45.27
C VAL A 245 -11.01 -5.53 44.83
N TYR A 246 -10.17 -6.31 45.48
CA TYR A 246 -8.73 -6.40 45.22
C TYR A 246 -8.45 -7.65 44.40
N VAL A 247 -8.11 -7.49 43.13
CA VAL A 247 -7.71 -8.59 42.26
C VAL A 247 -6.20 -8.70 42.26
N ASN A 248 -5.67 -9.78 42.84
CA ASN A 248 -4.26 -10.10 42.83
C ASN A 248 -3.96 -11.22 41.84
N ILE A 249 -3.04 -10.99 40.92
CA ILE A 249 -2.55 -12.00 39.99
C ILE A 249 -1.08 -12.27 40.34
N ALA A 250 -0.82 -13.45 40.90
CA ALA A 250 0.52 -13.86 41.30
C ALA A 250 1.03 -15.00 40.41
N TYR A 251 2.23 -14.83 39.86
CA TYR A 251 2.99 -15.93 39.29
C TYR A 251 3.56 -16.81 40.40
N GLN A 252 3.36 -18.12 40.31
CA GLN A 252 3.97 -19.12 41.16
C GLN A 252 5.11 -19.82 40.40
N GLN A 253 6.14 -20.23 41.14
CA GLN A 253 7.25 -21.01 40.58
C GLN A 253 6.73 -22.24 39.80
N GLY A 254 7.27 -22.46 38.61
CA GLY A 254 6.88 -23.57 37.73
C GLY A 254 5.82 -23.24 36.68
N GLY A 255 5.69 -21.97 36.25
CA GLY A 255 4.79 -21.58 35.14
C GLY A 255 3.31 -21.48 35.54
N ARG A 256 3.01 -21.42 36.84
CA ARG A 256 1.65 -21.41 37.35
C ARG A 256 1.22 -19.98 37.66
N TRP A 257 -0.02 -19.64 37.36
CA TRP A 257 -0.61 -18.36 37.74
C TRP A 257 -1.72 -18.61 38.76
N LYS A 258 -1.77 -17.78 39.79
CA LYS A 258 -2.81 -17.78 40.81
C LYS A 258 -3.50 -16.43 40.77
N VAL A 259 -4.79 -16.44 40.45
CA VAL A 259 -5.65 -15.28 40.61
C VAL A 259 -6.35 -15.42 41.95
N ALA A 260 -6.14 -14.45 42.83
CA ALA A 260 -6.81 -14.35 44.11
C ALA A 260 -7.60 -13.05 44.14
N VAL A 261 -8.90 -13.15 44.32
CA VAL A 261 -9.78 -12.00 44.46
C VAL A 261 -10.11 -11.87 45.94
N TYR A 262 -9.73 -10.73 46.51
CA TYR A 262 -10.00 -10.38 47.90
C TYR A 262 -11.02 -9.26 47.93
N VAL A 263 -11.97 -9.34 48.86
CA VAL A 263 -13.02 -8.35 49.01
C VAL A 263 -12.83 -7.71 50.36
N TYR A 264 -12.60 -6.40 50.41
CA TYR A 264 -12.40 -5.68 51.66
C TYR A 264 -13.55 -4.69 51.85
N SER A 265 -14.25 -4.78 52.99
CA SER A 265 -15.26 -3.80 53.40
C SER A 265 -15.02 -3.37 54.83
N SER A 266 -14.99 -2.05 55.06
CA SER A 266 -14.92 -1.44 56.39
C SER A 266 -16.29 -1.29 57.06
N SER A 267 -17.39 -1.71 56.41
CA SER A 267 -18.75 -1.57 56.94
C SER A 267 -19.51 -2.90 56.96
N ALA A 268 -20.06 -3.25 58.12
CA ALA A 268 -20.67 -4.55 58.44
C ALA A 268 -22.10 -4.75 57.89
N SER A 269 -22.52 -4.01 56.87
CA SER A 269 -23.85 -4.15 56.24
C SER A 269 -23.71 -4.77 54.84
N GLY A 270 -24.36 -5.92 54.65
CA GLY A 270 -24.15 -6.85 53.55
C GLY A 270 -24.29 -6.25 52.14
N ARG A 271 -23.28 -6.53 51.29
CA ARG A 271 -23.19 -6.20 49.87
C ARG A 271 -22.89 -7.42 49.00
N VAL A 272 -23.85 -7.88 48.21
CA VAL A 272 -23.70 -9.12 47.43
C VAL A 272 -22.66 -8.95 46.31
N ILE A 273 -21.77 -9.93 46.10
CA ILE A 273 -21.06 -10.08 44.82
C ILE A 273 -21.93 -10.97 43.94
N ILE A 274 -22.52 -10.35 42.93
CA ILE A 274 -23.26 -11.06 41.91
C ILE A 274 -22.25 -11.42 40.81
N ILE A 275 -21.87 -12.69 40.73
CA ILE A 275 -21.30 -13.19 39.47
C ILE A 275 -22.51 -13.42 38.57
N THR A 276 -22.87 -12.42 37.77
CA THR A 276 -23.98 -12.52 36.83
C THR A 276 -23.51 -13.30 35.61
N GLY A 277 -23.95 -14.54 35.52
CA GLY A 277 -24.04 -15.27 34.27
C GLY A 277 -25.50 -15.30 33.85
N GLU A 278 -25.97 -14.27 33.14
CA GLU A 278 -27.23 -14.44 32.41
C GLU A 278 -27.02 -15.59 31.42
N GLY A 279 -27.95 -16.56 31.43
CA GLY A 279 -28.00 -17.67 30.49
C GLY A 279 -28.27 -17.16 29.09
N GLY A 280 -27.26 -16.55 28.49
CA GLY A 280 -27.24 -16.03 27.13
C GLY A 280 -25.96 -16.50 26.46
N GLN A 281 -26.06 -16.88 25.19
CA GLN A 281 -24.88 -17.04 24.37
C GLN A 281 -24.26 -15.66 24.16
N VAL A 282 -23.12 -15.40 24.78
CA VAL A 282 -22.33 -14.21 24.43
C VAL A 282 -21.51 -14.59 23.21
N THR A 283 -22.01 -14.18 22.04
CA THR A 283 -21.26 -14.27 20.80
C THR A 283 -20.27 -13.10 20.77
N LYS A 284 -19.04 -13.30 21.26
CA LYS A 284 -17.98 -12.29 21.05
C LYS A 284 -17.46 -12.43 19.62
N GLU A 285 -17.79 -11.45 18.79
CA GLU A 285 -17.25 -11.31 17.45
C GLU A 285 -15.77 -10.92 17.56
N THR A 286 -14.85 -11.87 17.33
CA THR A 286 -13.43 -11.55 17.24
C THR A 286 -13.08 -11.49 15.76
N LYS A 287 -12.99 -10.28 15.20
CA LYS A 287 -12.51 -10.08 13.82
C LYS A 287 -10.99 -10.24 13.82
N ILE A 288 -10.50 -11.41 13.45
CA ILE A 288 -9.08 -11.63 13.19
C ILE A 288 -8.85 -11.30 11.73
N LEU A 289 -8.12 -10.22 11.44
CA LEU A 289 -7.62 -9.98 10.10
C LEU A 289 -6.51 -11.00 9.82
N VAL A 290 -6.75 -11.96 8.93
CA VAL A 290 -5.68 -12.76 8.34
C VAL A 290 -5.35 -12.08 7.03
N ALA A 291 -4.28 -11.30 7.06
CA ALA A 291 -3.75 -10.62 5.89
C ALA A 291 -2.42 -11.26 5.51
N ASN A 292 -2.43 -12.01 4.41
CA ASN A 292 -1.21 -12.43 3.73
C ASN A 292 -0.99 -11.45 2.60
N ILE A 293 -0.36 -10.32 2.90
CA ILE A 293 0.03 -9.32 1.89
C ILE A 293 1.52 -9.48 1.66
N SER A 294 1.91 -9.84 0.45
CA SER A 294 3.27 -9.73 -0.02
C SER A 294 3.48 -8.42 -0.74
N THR A 295 4.61 -7.79 -0.45
CA THR A 295 5.09 -6.58 -1.13
C THR A 295 6.18 -7.00 -2.10
N MET A 296 5.99 -6.76 -3.39
CA MET A 296 7.00 -7.08 -4.41
C MET A 296 7.51 -5.81 -5.07
N PHE A 297 8.80 -5.56 -4.91
CA PHE A 297 9.53 -4.51 -5.63
C PHE A 297 10.00 -5.07 -6.98
N THR A 298 9.42 -4.57 -8.08
CA THR A 298 9.87 -4.94 -9.42
C THR A 298 10.53 -3.74 -10.06
N TYR A 299 11.84 -3.81 -10.26
CA TYR A 299 12.60 -2.76 -10.92
C TYR A 299 12.30 -2.69 -12.41
N SER A 300 12.29 -1.48 -12.98
CA SER A 300 11.96 -1.22 -14.39
C SER A 300 12.76 -2.03 -15.41
N THR A 301 13.95 -2.51 -15.04
CA THR A 301 14.80 -3.36 -15.88
C THR A 301 14.26 -4.79 -16.05
N ILE A 302 13.36 -5.24 -15.17
CA ILE A 302 12.79 -6.60 -15.13
C ILE A 302 11.32 -6.60 -15.56
N ILE A 303 10.63 -5.46 -15.47
CA ILE A 303 9.22 -5.32 -15.83
C ILE A 303 9.01 -5.61 -17.33
N LYS A 304 8.07 -6.52 -17.62
CA LYS A 304 7.71 -6.90 -19.00
C LYS A 304 6.55 -6.08 -19.56
N THR A 305 5.68 -5.58 -18.70
CA THR A 305 4.47 -4.83 -19.05
C THR A 305 4.66 -3.37 -18.68
N PRO A 306 4.63 -2.43 -19.63
CA PRO A 306 4.78 -1.02 -19.29
C PRO A 306 3.61 -0.52 -18.46
N GLU A 307 3.91 0.36 -17.50
CA GLU A 307 2.93 1.04 -16.67
C GLU A 307 2.17 2.10 -17.46
N ILE A 308 2.82 2.74 -18.43
CA ILE A 308 2.20 3.66 -19.37
C ILE A 308 2.53 3.19 -20.78
N MET A 309 1.50 2.94 -21.60
CA MET A 309 1.66 2.61 -23.01
C MET A 309 0.55 3.24 -23.83
N PHE A 310 0.96 4.00 -24.83
CA PHE A 310 0.07 4.52 -25.86
C PHE A 310 0.85 4.73 -27.16
N GLY A 311 0.13 4.83 -28.26
CA GLY A 311 0.67 5.26 -29.53
C GLY A 311 -0.18 6.34 -30.18
N ILE A 312 0.44 7.13 -31.04
CA ILE A 312 -0.24 8.06 -31.93
C ILE A 312 -0.17 7.46 -33.33
N ILE A 313 -1.34 7.16 -33.88
CA ILE A 313 -1.53 6.52 -35.18
C ILE A 313 -2.40 7.43 -36.03
N ASN A 314 -1.87 7.93 -37.14
CA ASN A 314 -2.54 8.93 -37.99
C ASN A 314 -3.08 10.13 -37.20
N GLY A 315 -2.30 10.59 -36.23
CA GLY A 315 -2.65 11.70 -35.35
C GLY A 315 -3.76 11.43 -34.33
N THR A 316 -4.12 10.16 -34.14
CA THR A 316 -5.09 9.74 -33.14
C THR A 316 -4.45 8.87 -32.07
N ILE A 317 -4.90 9.04 -30.83
CA ILE A 317 -4.38 8.27 -29.71
C ILE A 317 -4.96 6.84 -29.73
N GLU A 318 -4.09 5.85 -29.56
CA GLU A 318 -4.45 4.45 -29.43
C GLU A 318 -3.75 3.83 -28.21
N THR A 319 -4.51 3.13 -27.38
CA THR A 319 -4.02 2.47 -26.16
C THR A 319 -4.08 0.96 -26.26
N ASN A 320 -4.76 0.40 -27.27
CA ASN A 320 -4.83 -1.02 -27.51
C ASN A 320 -3.49 -1.54 -28.09
N PRO A 321 -2.72 -2.36 -27.33
CA PRO A 321 -1.41 -2.82 -27.79
C PRO A 321 -1.48 -3.66 -29.08
N LEU A 322 -2.61 -4.33 -29.35
CA LEU A 322 -2.79 -5.13 -30.55
C LEU A 322 -2.91 -4.25 -31.79
N LYS A 323 -3.66 -3.15 -31.71
CA LYS A 323 -3.81 -2.22 -32.84
C LYS A 323 -2.51 -1.49 -33.15
N ILE A 324 -1.80 -1.03 -32.11
CA ILE A 324 -0.46 -0.43 -32.24
C ILE A 324 0.47 -1.41 -32.96
N ARG A 325 0.49 -2.69 -32.53
CA ARG A 325 1.32 -3.71 -33.15
C ARG A 325 0.90 -4.05 -34.59
N SER A 326 -0.39 -4.02 -34.90
CA SER A 326 -0.89 -4.21 -36.26
C SER A 326 -0.45 -3.09 -37.19
N SER A 327 -0.55 -1.82 -36.78
CA SER A 327 -0.05 -0.69 -37.58
C SER A 327 1.46 -0.78 -37.79
N MET A 328 2.23 -1.01 -36.71
CA MET A 328 3.68 -1.22 -36.81
C MET A 328 4.05 -2.32 -37.82
N ASN A 329 3.40 -3.48 -37.77
CA ASN A 329 3.71 -4.61 -38.66
C ASN A 329 3.36 -4.34 -40.13
N ASN A 330 2.47 -3.40 -40.41
CA ASN A 330 2.12 -2.99 -41.77
C ASN A 330 3.14 -1.99 -42.34
N SER A 331 3.96 -1.37 -41.50
CA SER A 331 4.97 -0.41 -41.94
C SER A 331 6.17 -1.09 -42.60
N PRO A 332 6.70 -0.53 -43.71
CA PRO A 332 7.96 -0.98 -44.32
C PRO A 332 9.19 -0.60 -43.48
N TRP A 333 9.04 0.26 -42.48
CA TRP A 333 10.13 0.78 -41.66
C TRP A 333 9.70 0.98 -40.20
N ILE A 334 10.51 0.48 -39.27
CA ILE A 334 10.31 0.69 -37.84
C ILE A 334 11.68 1.04 -37.24
N GLN A 335 11.74 2.12 -36.48
CA GLN A 335 12.88 2.46 -35.64
C GLN A 335 12.48 2.37 -34.17
N SER A 336 13.38 1.88 -33.32
CA SER A 336 13.18 1.88 -31.88
C SER A 336 14.35 2.52 -31.14
N ALA A 337 14.06 3.28 -30.10
CA ALA A 337 15.04 3.81 -29.15
C ALA A 337 14.62 3.45 -27.72
N SER A 338 15.61 3.33 -26.83
CA SER A 338 15.36 3.03 -25.41
C SER A 338 16.40 3.73 -24.54
N ARG A 339 15.96 4.34 -23.45
CA ARG A 339 16.83 4.94 -22.44
C ARG A 339 16.38 4.57 -21.04
N THR A 340 17.34 4.29 -20.18
CA THR A 340 17.13 4.09 -18.75
C THR A 340 17.81 5.23 -18.00
N LEU A 341 17.05 5.95 -17.19
CA LEU A 341 17.49 7.16 -16.48
C LEU A 341 16.95 7.14 -15.05
N PRO A 342 17.57 7.87 -14.11
CA PRO A 342 16.97 8.11 -12.81
C PRO A 342 15.75 9.04 -12.96
N VAL A 343 14.68 8.76 -12.22
CA VAL A 343 13.54 9.66 -12.01
C VAL A 343 13.55 10.13 -10.56
N LYS A 344 13.43 11.45 -10.36
CA LYS A 344 13.15 12.07 -9.06
C LYS A 344 11.67 11.83 -8.75
N TRP A 345 11.42 10.97 -7.76
CA TRP A 345 10.09 10.48 -7.41
C TRP A 345 9.73 10.91 -6.01
N LEU A 346 8.68 11.72 -5.89
CA LEU A 346 8.09 12.13 -4.63
C LEU A 346 6.58 12.19 -4.84
N ILE A 347 5.83 11.46 -4.01
CA ILE A 347 4.37 11.56 -3.95
C ILE A 347 4.04 11.99 -2.53
N TYR A 348 3.48 13.18 -2.42
CA TYR A 348 3.01 13.74 -1.17
C TYR A 348 1.98 14.83 -1.45
N ASP A 349 0.88 14.77 -0.73
CA ASP A 349 -0.11 15.82 -0.57
C ASP A 349 -0.53 15.81 0.91
N ALA A 350 -0.92 16.97 1.42
CA ALA A 350 -1.40 17.08 2.78
C ALA A 350 -2.81 16.49 2.93
N GLU A 351 -3.62 16.55 1.87
CA GLU A 351 -5.02 16.14 1.92
C GLU A 351 -5.39 15.28 0.71
N TYR A 352 -5.96 14.11 0.98
CA TYR A 352 -6.53 13.23 -0.03
C TYR A 352 -8.01 13.03 0.24
N THR A 353 -8.83 13.00 -0.82
CA THR A 353 -10.18 12.43 -0.76
C THR A 353 -10.21 11.24 -1.69
N LEU A 354 -10.56 10.09 -1.13
CA LEU A 354 -10.49 8.79 -1.78
C LEU A 354 -11.88 8.19 -1.88
N TYR A 355 -12.18 7.58 -3.02
CA TYR A 355 -13.43 6.88 -3.29
C TYR A 355 -13.17 5.38 -3.50
N PRO A 356 -14.17 4.50 -3.34
CA PRO A 356 -14.01 3.06 -3.56
C PRO A 356 -13.51 2.66 -4.96
N SER A 357 -13.72 3.52 -5.96
CA SER A 357 -13.22 3.32 -7.33
C SER A 357 -11.74 3.64 -7.52
N ASP A 358 -11.10 4.30 -6.54
CA ASP A 358 -9.73 4.81 -6.69
C ASP A 358 -8.67 3.74 -6.42
N GLY A 359 -9.04 2.70 -5.67
CA GLY A 359 -8.08 1.73 -5.13
C GLY A 359 -7.66 0.61 -6.10
N PRO A 360 -6.41 0.12 -5.98
CA PRO A 360 -5.36 0.55 -5.05
C PRO A 360 -4.66 1.85 -5.52
N LYS A 361 -4.47 2.82 -4.61
CA LYS A 361 -3.86 4.13 -4.90
C LYS A 361 -2.69 4.45 -3.96
N LEU A 362 -1.55 4.85 -4.53
CA LEU A 362 -0.39 5.32 -3.79
C LEU A 362 -0.62 6.76 -3.31
N LEU A 363 -0.58 6.98 -1.99
CA LEU A 363 -0.81 8.27 -1.34
C LEU A 363 0.48 8.94 -0.90
N LEU A 364 1.48 8.16 -0.53
CA LEU A 364 2.76 8.71 -0.06
C LEU A 364 3.89 7.87 -0.60
N SER A 365 4.91 8.51 -1.15
CA SER A 365 6.15 7.87 -1.56
C SER A 365 7.29 8.86 -1.44
N GLY A 366 8.22 8.63 -0.53
CA GLY A 366 9.41 9.46 -0.40
C GLY A 366 10.46 8.82 0.51
N MET A 367 11.59 9.49 0.69
CA MET A 367 12.68 9.06 1.55
C MET A 367 12.81 10.02 2.72
N VAL A 368 13.06 9.51 3.91
CA VAL A 368 13.45 10.31 5.07
C VAL A 368 14.86 9.89 5.50
N ASP A 369 15.68 10.86 5.87
CA ASP A 369 17.05 10.65 6.38
C ASP A 369 17.24 11.23 7.79
N GLN A 370 16.12 11.51 8.45
CA GLN A 370 16.04 11.97 9.83
C GLN A 370 14.86 11.27 10.53
N PRO A 371 14.86 11.21 11.87
CA PRO A 371 13.74 10.65 12.61
C PRO A 371 12.43 11.35 12.25
N ILE A 372 11.38 10.56 12.05
CA ILE A 372 10.03 11.03 11.80
C ILE A 372 9.54 11.72 13.08
N PRO A 373 9.17 13.01 13.01
CA PRO A 373 8.70 13.74 14.17
C PRO A 373 7.34 13.22 14.63
N PRO A 374 6.97 13.44 15.90
CA PRO A 374 5.63 13.13 16.38
C PRO A 374 4.56 13.83 15.52
N GLY A 375 3.57 13.07 15.10
CA GLY A 375 2.47 13.53 14.26
C GLY A 375 1.46 12.42 14.05
N GLU A 376 0.30 12.76 13.51
CA GLU A 376 -0.82 11.83 13.31
C GLU A 376 -1.39 12.00 11.90
N ILE A 377 -1.69 10.89 11.24
CA ILE A 377 -2.51 10.88 10.03
C ILE A 377 -3.97 10.81 10.45
N LEU A 378 -4.79 11.73 9.97
CA LEU A 378 -6.22 11.74 10.28
C LEU A 378 -6.99 11.03 9.18
N PHE A 379 -7.78 10.03 9.57
CA PHE A 379 -8.70 9.35 8.66
C PHE A 379 -10.14 9.77 8.99
N SER A 380 -10.84 10.32 8.00
CA SER A 380 -12.19 10.85 8.13
C SER A 380 -13.12 10.14 7.14
N PRO A 381 -13.65 8.95 7.48
CA PRO A 381 -14.55 8.21 6.61
C PRO A 381 -15.93 8.86 6.49
N SER A 382 -16.53 8.79 5.31
CA SER A 382 -17.93 9.08 5.04
C SER A 382 -18.69 7.78 4.78
N GLY A 383 -19.80 7.58 5.50
CA GLY A 383 -20.62 6.37 5.38
C GLY A 383 -20.20 5.24 6.32
N ARG A 384 -20.72 4.04 6.04
CA ARG A 384 -20.62 2.84 6.92
C ARG A 384 -19.77 1.77 6.28
N GLY A 385 -18.60 1.47 6.81
CA GLY A 385 -17.78 0.42 6.22
C GLY A 385 -16.34 0.43 6.69
N ASN A 386 -15.49 -0.17 5.86
CA ASN A 386 -14.07 -0.28 6.15
C ASN A 386 -13.23 0.27 5.00
N ALA A 387 -12.13 0.93 5.36
CA ALA A 387 -11.05 1.26 4.43
C ALA A 387 -9.77 0.60 4.92
N THR A 388 -9.01 0.03 3.99
CA THR A 388 -7.74 -0.63 4.28
C THR A 388 -6.61 0.13 3.64
N PHE A 389 -5.61 0.48 4.45
CA PHE A 389 -4.39 1.12 4.02
C PHE A 389 -3.20 0.21 4.34
N ILE A 390 -2.16 0.34 3.54
CA ILE A 390 -0.90 -0.40 3.71
C ILE A 390 0.22 0.61 3.76
N ALA A 391 0.98 0.59 4.84
CA ALA A 391 2.17 1.41 5.00
C ALA A 391 3.41 0.52 4.95
N LEU A 392 4.46 1.00 4.28
CA LEU A 392 5.76 0.36 4.24
C LEU A 392 6.85 1.34 4.66
N SER A 393 7.76 0.87 5.50
CA SER A 393 9.04 1.49 5.78
C SER A 393 10.14 0.55 5.31
N VAL A 394 10.91 0.95 4.30
CA VAL A 394 12.07 0.19 3.79
C VAL A 394 13.33 0.81 4.36
N LEU A 395 14.01 0.07 5.23
CA LEU A 395 15.30 0.41 5.83
C LEU A 395 16.39 -0.54 5.33
N GLU A 396 17.65 -0.26 5.65
CA GLU A 396 18.76 -1.19 5.34
C GLU A 396 18.60 -2.55 6.03
N GLU A 397 18.10 -2.55 7.27
CA GLU A 397 17.91 -3.77 8.07
C GLU A 397 16.70 -4.61 7.63
N GLY A 398 15.80 -4.06 6.82
CA GLY A 398 14.63 -4.77 6.33
C GLY A 398 13.45 -3.88 5.99
N VAL A 399 12.32 -4.54 5.70
CA VAL A 399 11.04 -3.89 5.36
C VAL A 399 10.08 -4.10 6.52
N GLN A 400 9.56 -3.01 7.09
CA GLN A 400 8.41 -3.06 7.97
C GLN A 400 7.14 -2.79 7.15
N GLN A 401 6.16 -3.68 7.31
CA GLN A 401 4.83 -3.52 6.72
C GLN A 401 3.79 -3.39 7.82
N VAL A 402 2.93 -2.39 7.71
CA VAL A 402 1.81 -2.15 8.62
C VAL A 402 0.53 -2.10 7.82
N ILE A 403 -0.50 -2.79 8.30
CA ILE A 403 -1.85 -2.73 7.71
C ILE A 403 -2.74 -1.94 8.64
N ILE A 404 -3.45 -0.96 8.10
CA ILE A 404 -4.35 -0.09 8.86
C ILE A 404 -5.76 -0.32 8.33
N VAL A 405 -6.68 -0.72 9.19
CA VAL A 405 -8.10 -0.87 8.86
C VAL A 405 -8.88 0.19 9.62
N ILE A 406 -9.43 1.14 8.88
CA ILE A 406 -10.36 2.15 9.39
C ILE A 406 -11.75 1.54 9.34
N ASN A 407 -12.46 1.56 10.46
CA ASN A 407 -13.81 1.01 10.60
C ASN A 407 -14.75 2.11 11.10
N ALA A 408 -15.76 2.44 10.28
CA ALA A 408 -16.79 3.41 10.57
C ALA A 408 -18.16 2.72 10.65
N THR A 409 -18.85 2.91 11.78
CA THR A 409 -20.20 2.39 12.03
C THR A 409 -21.08 3.49 12.62
N ASP A 410 -22.40 3.35 12.52
CA ASP A 410 -23.34 4.47 12.72
C ASP A 410 -23.56 4.98 14.12
N ALA A 411 -23.22 4.14 15.09
CA ALA A 411 -23.51 4.39 16.49
C ALA A 411 -22.23 4.41 17.32
N GLU A 412 -21.06 4.27 16.70
CA GLU A 412 -19.79 4.14 17.41
C GLU A 412 -18.74 5.11 16.91
N ILE A 413 -17.79 5.36 17.79
CA ILE A 413 -16.52 6.00 17.49
C ILE A 413 -15.84 5.29 16.32
N VAL A 414 -15.29 6.05 15.38
CA VAL A 414 -14.43 5.55 14.29
C VAL A 414 -13.20 4.90 14.92
N LYS A 415 -12.87 3.69 14.48
CA LYS A 415 -11.75 2.91 15.02
C LYS A 415 -10.70 2.67 13.94
N ALA A 416 -9.44 2.71 14.31
CA ALA A 416 -8.33 2.25 13.47
C ALA A 416 -7.72 1.01 14.10
N HIS A 417 -7.67 -0.09 13.35
CA HIS A 417 -6.98 -1.31 13.74
C HIS A 417 -5.68 -1.42 12.94
N ILE A 418 -4.56 -1.49 13.64
CA ILE A 418 -3.20 -1.51 13.08
C ILE A 418 -2.61 -2.88 13.32
N PHE A 419 -2.24 -3.57 12.24
CA PHE A 419 -1.70 -4.92 12.27
C PHE A 419 -0.23 -4.90 11.89
N TYR A 420 0.60 -5.51 12.73
CA TYR A 420 2.05 -5.62 12.53
C TYR A 420 2.44 -7.03 12.07
N PRO A 421 3.62 -7.21 11.44
CA PRO A 421 4.06 -8.51 10.92
C PRO A 421 4.31 -9.55 12.00
N ASP A 422 4.58 -9.12 13.24
CA ASP A 422 4.77 -9.99 14.41
C ASP A 422 3.45 -10.56 14.97
N GLY A 423 2.31 -10.21 14.34
CA GLY A 423 0.98 -10.61 14.75
C GLY A 423 0.39 -9.73 15.85
N THR A 424 1.09 -8.69 16.30
CA THR A 424 0.53 -7.72 17.24
C THR A 424 -0.49 -6.82 16.53
N THR A 425 -1.48 -6.38 17.30
CA THR A 425 -2.52 -5.46 16.82
C THR A 425 -2.69 -4.33 17.82
N ARG A 426 -2.78 -3.10 17.32
CA ARG A 426 -3.16 -1.93 18.11
C ARG A 426 -4.49 -1.39 17.62
N THR A 427 -5.35 -0.98 18.55
CA THR A 427 -6.62 -0.32 18.21
C THR A 427 -6.58 1.10 18.74
N ILE A 428 -6.89 2.06 17.87
CA ILE A 428 -7.03 3.47 18.21
C ILE A 428 -8.50 3.86 18.08
N TYR A 429 -8.97 4.61 19.06
CA TYR A 429 -10.32 5.13 19.11
C TYR A 429 -10.28 6.62 18.75
N GLY A 430 -11.04 6.99 17.73
CA GLY A 430 -11.21 8.37 17.31
C GLY A 430 -12.39 9.06 17.99
N ASN A 431 -13.12 9.85 17.23
CA ASN A 431 -14.45 10.37 17.55
C ASN A 431 -15.49 9.81 16.57
N SER A 432 -16.68 10.41 16.50
CA SER A 432 -17.77 9.97 15.60
C SER A 432 -17.48 10.12 14.11
N THR A 433 -16.43 10.85 13.72
CA THR A 433 -16.15 11.25 12.34
C THR A 433 -14.72 11.00 11.91
N THR A 434 -13.76 11.00 12.83
CA THR A 434 -12.33 10.97 12.52
C THR A 434 -11.59 10.08 13.50
N VAL A 435 -10.52 9.44 13.04
CA VAL A 435 -9.56 8.73 13.90
C VAL A 435 -8.14 9.22 13.62
N PRO A 436 -7.42 9.73 14.63
CA PRO A 436 -6.02 10.08 14.51
C PRO A 436 -5.15 8.84 14.67
N VAL A 437 -4.22 8.62 13.74
CA VAL A 437 -3.27 7.50 13.81
C VAL A 437 -1.85 8.04 13.90
N PRO A 438 -1.14 7.88 15.03
CA PRO A 438 0.23 8.33 15.19
C PRO A 438 1.18 7.73 14.15
N LEU A 439 2.04 8.57 13.58
CA LEU A 439 3.04 8.18 12.59
C LEU A 439 3.97 7.08 13.12
N GLU A 440 4.30 7.10 14.41
CA GLU A 440 5.13 6.07 15.05
C GLU A 440 4.50 4.67 15.06
N PHE A 441 3.18 4.56 14.83
CA PHE A 441 2.51 3.27 14.70
C PHE A 441 2.45 2.79 13.25
N ILE A 442 2.66 3.69 12.30
CA ILE A 442 2.56 3.45 10.86
C ILE A 442 3.94 3.20 10.25
N PHE A 443 4.93 4.03 10.62
CA PHE A 443 6.25 4.06 10.03
C PHE A 443 7.34 3.82 11.06
N GLN A 444 8.35 3.05 10.68
CA GLN A 444 9.56 2.87 11.45
C GLN A 444 10.52 4.04 11.23
N ASN A 445 11.02 4.59 12.33
CA ASN A 445 12.07 5.60 12.30
C ASN A 445 13.39 5.02 11.78
N PRO A 446 14.10 5.73 10.86
CA PRO A 446 15.47 5.35 10.52
C PRO A 446 16.38 5.50 11.75
N GLY A 447 17.40 4.65 11.86
CA GLY A 447 18.49 4.84 12.79
C GLY A 447 19.30 6.11 12.50
N ILE A 448 20.19 6.48 13.42
CA ILE A 448 21.05 7.66 13.24
C ILE A 448 21.96 7.46 12.03
N GLY A 449 21.82 8.30 11.00
CA GLY A 449 22.59 8.22 9.76
C GLY A 449 22.01 7.25 8.72
N GLU A 450 20.90 6.59 9.03
CA GLU A 450 20.19 5.72 8.10
C GLU A 450 19.13 6.48 7.30
N LYS A 451 18.66 5.83 6.23
CA LYS A 451 17.58 6.33 5.39
C LYS A 451 16.45 5.33 5.42
N ALA A 452 15.22 5.83 5.52
CA ALA A 452 14.02 5.03 5.39
C ALA A 452 13.22 5.50 4.17
N THR A 453 12.79 4.56 3.34
CA THR A 453 11.87 4.84 2.25
C THR A 453 10.46 4.55 2.72
N LEU A 454 9.59 5.56 2.69
CA LEU A 454 8.22 5.48 3.20
C LEU A 454 7.24 5.36 2.05
N TYR A 455 6.25 4.51 2.25
CA TYR A 455 5.12 4.39 1.34
C TYR A 455 3.80 4.24 2.09
N LEU A 456 2.73 4.84 1.57
CA LEU A 456 1.36 4.64 2.05
C LEU A 456 0.44 4.42 0.85
N TRP A 457 -0.30 3.32 0.86
CA TRP A 457 -1.35 3.04 -0.12
C TRP A 457 -2.71 3.00 0.54
N GLU A 458 -3.71 3.51 -0.17
CA GLU A 458 -5.06 2.98 -0.06
C GLU A 458 -5.12 1.68 -0.87
N TYR A 459 -5.58 0.62 -0.22
CA TYR A 459 -5.61 -0.71 -0.82
C TYR A 459 -7.01 -1.11 -1.24
N SER A 460 -7.99 -0.90 -0.38
CA SER A 460 -9.39 -1.17 -0.68
C SER A 460 -10.34 -0.45 0.26
N MET A 461 -11.53 -0.13 -0.26
CA MET A 461 -12.68 0.32 0.52
C MET A 461 -13.87 -0.59 0.29
N VAL A 462 -14.62 -0.86 1.35
CA VAL A 462 -15.82 -1.69 1.32
C VAL A 462 -16.94 -0.97 2.07
N ASN A 463 -18.03 -0.71 1.36
CA ASN A 463 -19.25 -0.05 1.84
C ASN A 463 -19.09 1.40 2.36
N LEU A 464 -17.93 2.02 2.21
CA LEU A 464 -17.75 3.45 2.47
C LEU A 464 -18.08 4.28 1.22
N ASP A 465 -18.56 5.50 1.42
CA ASP A 465 -18.78 6.45 0.33
C ASP A 465 -17.44 7.08 -0.10
N SER A 466 -16.65 7.49 0.89
CA SER A 466 -15.31 8.05 0.71
C SER A 466 -14.51 8.03 2.01
N VAL A 467 -13.21 8.27 1.93
CA VAL A 467 -12.35 8.57 3.08
C VAL A 467 -11.49 9.79 2.76
N SER A 468 -11.55 10.81 3.61
CA SER A 468 -10.56 11.88 3.60
C SER A 468 -9.37 11.52 4.48
N VAL A 469 -8.16 11.66 3.94
CA VAL A 469 -6.90 11.35 4.62
C VAL A 469 -6.08 12.63 4.71
N SER A 470 -5.83 13.10 5.93
CA SER A 470 -4.96 14.25 6.20
C SER A 470 -3.61 13.75 6.69
N ILE A 471 -2.56 14.00 5.91
CA ILE A 471 -1.19 13.65 6.24
C ILE A 471 -0.50 14.90 6.80
N PRO A 472 0.12 14.85 7.99
CA PRO A 472 0.59 16.04 8.65
C PRO A 472 1.68 16.74 7.82
N PRO A 473 1.62 18.08 7.64
CA PRO A 473 2.57 18.85 6.83
C PRO A 473 4.04 18.63 7.19
N ILE A 474 4.30 18.37 8.46
CA ILE A 474 5.64 18.09 8.98
C ILE A 474 6.30 16.88 8.30
N LEU A 475 5.51 15.91 7.81
CA LEU A 475 6.04 14.80 7.05
C LEU A 475 6.50 15.26 5.66
N GLY A 476 5.75 16.15 5.02
CA GLY A 476 6.14 16.77 3.74
C GLY A 476 7.43 17.59 3.83
N GLU A 477 7.68 18.26 4.96
CA GLU A 477 8.91 19.02 5.19
C GLU A 477 10.17 18.15 5.29
N ILE A 478 10.02 16.90 5.77
CA ILE A 478 11.15 15.98 5.96
C ILE A 478 11.31 14.98 4.82
N LEU A 479 10.26 14.77 4.01
CA LEU A 479 10.29 13.87 2.87
C LEU A 479 11.18 14.44 1.77
N LYS A 480 12.10 13.60 1.32
CA LYS A 480 12.99 13.84 0.20
C LYS A 480 12.59 12.97 -0.97
N PRO A 481 12.81 13.43 -2.22
CA PRO A 481 12.57 12.60 -3.37
C PRO A 481 13.48 11.37 -3.38
N GLN A 482 12.94 10.27 -3.88
CA GLN A 482 13.68 9.05 -4.19
C GLN A 482 14.20 9.14 -5.63
N TYR A 483 15.31 8.44 -5.93
CA TYR A 483 15.81 8.32 -7.29
C TYR A 483 15.64 6.87 -7.76
N LEU A 484 14.64 6.64 -8.60
CA LEU A 484 14.28 5.30 -9.09
C LEU A 484 14.70 5.15 -10.55
N PRO A 485 15.14 3.96 -11.00
CA PRO A 485 15.39 3.75 -12.42
C PRO A 485 14.06 3.67 -13.18
N ILE A 486 13.93 4.43 -14.25
CA ILE A 486 12.83 4.35 -15.23
C ILE A 486 13.39 4.04 -16.61
N THR A 487 12.71 3.20 -17.37
CA THR A 487 13.06 2.89 -18.76
C THR A 487 11.96 3.39 -19.68
N ILE A 488 12.32 4.22 -20.66
CA ILE A 488 11.41 4.69 -21.71
C ILE A 488 11.83 4.01 -23.01
N LYS A 489 10.87 3.33 -23.65
CA LYS A 489 11.02 2.74 -24.97
C LYS A 489 10.11 3.47 -25.94
N LEU A 490 10.64 3.76 -27.12
CA LEU A 490 9.93 4.47 -28.16
C LEU A 490 10.10 3.74 -29.48
N TRP A 491 9.02 3.59 -30.22
CA TRP A 491 9.01 3.02 -31.57
C TRP A 491 8.39 4.06 -32.50
N VAL A 492 9.01 4.29 -33.66
CA VAL A 492 8.49 5.18 -34.71
C VAL A 492 8.41 4.38 -36.00
N TRP A 493 7.35 4.57 -36.77
CA TRP A 493 7.13 3.90 -38.05
C TRP A 493 6.36 4.79 -39.03
N ASP A 494 6.25 4.32 -40.28
CA ASP A 494 5.55 5.01 -41.37
C ASP A 494 4.23 4.26 -41.64
N ASP A 495 3.10 4.92 -41.43
CA ASP A 495 1.76 4.37 -41.73
C ASP A 495 1.34 4.90 -43.10
N ARG A 496 1.90 4.30 -44.15
CA ARG A 496 1.58 4.67 -45.54
C ARG A 496 0.21 4.20 -45.99
#